data_AF-A0A2K4X4Y0-F1
#
_entry.id   AF-A0A2K4X4Y0-F1
#
_cell.length_a   1.000
_cell.length_b   1.000
_cell.length_c   1.000
_cell.angle_alpha   90.00
_cell.angle_beta   90.00
_cell.angle_gamma   90.00
#
_symmetry.space_group_name_H-M   'P 1'
#
loop_
_entity.id
_entity.type
_entity.pdbx_description
1 polymer ?
#
loop_
_entity_poly.entity_id
_entity_poly.type
_entity_poly.pdbx_seq_one_letter_code
_entity_poly.pdbx_strand_id
1 'polypeptide(L)' 'MDATSKNQGSEVTTFTLGTSYYVSSDIKFMGNLIYSDVEGPGTAALVGDEDSGMGFSARMQYLF' A
#
# COMPACT_ATOMS: atom_id res chain seq x y z
N MET A 1 2.51 -15.36 -28.42
CA MET A 1 1.73 -15.98 -27.34
C MET A 1 1.85 -15.09 -26.14
N ASP A 2 0.76 -14.49 -25.72
CA ASP A 2 0.70 -13.71 -24.48
C ASP A 2 0.73 -14.71 -23.31
N ALA A 3 1.75 -14.61 -22.47
CA ALA A 3 1.99 -15.52 -21.36
C ALA A 3 1.29 -15.07 -20.06
N THR A 4 0.39 -14.08 -20.13
CA THR A 4 -0.45 -13.71 -18.99
C THR A 4 -1.71 -14.57 -18.94
N SER A 5 -1.57 -15.79 -18.43
CA SER A 5 -2.75 -16.53 -17.96
C SER A 5 -3.32 -15.79 -16.75
N LYS A 6 -4.64 -15.51 -16.74
CA LYS A 6 -5.35 -15.01 -15.54
C LYS A 6 -5.19 -15.92 -14.32
N ASN A 7 -4.69 -17.14 -14.55
CA ASN A 7 -4.42 -18.14 -13.53
C ASN A 7 -2.91 -18.21 -13.17
N GLN A 8 -2.11 -17.20 -13.51
CA GLN A 8 -0.69 -17.13 -13.13
C GLN A 8 -0.36 -15.80 -12.47
N GLY A 9 0.08 -15.87 -11.22
CA GLY A 9 0.57 -14.73 -10.44
C GLY A 9 -0.44 -14.23 -9.43
N SER A 10 0.07 -13.82 -8.26
CA SER A 10 -0.71 -13.10 -7.25
C SER A 10 -0.73 -11.63 -7.62
N GLU A 11 -1.88 -11.00 -7.49
CA GLU A 11 -2.09 -9.57 -7.69
C GLU A 11 -2.14 -8.89 -6.31
N VAL A 12 -1.52 -7.71 -6.21
CA VAL A 12 -1.57 -6.90 -4.98
C VAL A 12 -2.17 -5.56 -5.33
N THR A 13 -3.33 -5.26 -4.73
CA THR A 13 -3.98 -3.96 -4.84
C THR A 13 -3.80 -3.19 -3.54
N THR A 14 -3.43 -1.91 -3.61
CA THR A 14 -3.27 -1.07 -2.41
C THR A 14 -3.95 0.29 -2.60
N PHE A 15 -4.86 0.60 -1.69
CA PHE A 15 -5.53 1.89 -1.58
C PHE A 15 -4.86 2.72 -0.49
N THR A 16 -4.42 3.93 -0.83
CA THR A 16 -3.84 4.87 0.13
C THR A 16 -4.69 6.12 0.22
N LEU A 17 -5.22 6.40 1.41
CA LEU A 17 -5.84 7.67 1.74
C LEU A 17 -4.84 8.49 2.57
N GLY A 18 -4.27 9.51 1.94
CA GLY A 18 -3.24 10.37 2.51
C GLY A 18 -3.71 11.80 2.75
N THR A 19 -3.24 12.39 3.84
CA THR A 19 -3.30 13.83 4.10
C THR A 19 -1.89 14.40 4.26
N SER A 20 -1.69 15.63 3.80
CA SER A 20 -0.46 16.38 3.95
C SER A 20 -0.79 17.79 4.43
N TYR A 21 -0.22 18.18 5.57
CA TYR A 21 -0.36 19.52 6.14
C TYR A 21 1.00 20.22 6.16
N TYR A 22 1.08 21.35 5.46
CA TYR A 22 2.28 22.18 5.39
C TYR A 22 2.17 23.29 6.42
N VAL A 23 3.00 23.24 7.45
CA VAL A 23 3.07 24.27 8.49
C VAL A 23 3.86 25.47 7.98
N SER A 24 4.93 25.20 7.25
CA SER A 24 5.77 26.20 6.58
C SER A 24 6.36 25.58 5.31
N SER A 25 7.15 26.36 4.56
CA SER A 25 7.96 25.83 3.45
C SER A 25 8.91 24.72 3.89
N ASP A 26 9.30 24.72 5.17
CA ASP A 26 10.33 23.85 5.72
C ASP A 26 9.72 22.66 6.49
N ILE A 27 8.51 22.81 7.04
CA ILE A 27 7.89 21.80 7.92
C ILE A 27 6.58 21.30 7.31
N LYS A 28 6.46 19.98 7.14
CA LYS A 28 5.20 19.31 6.80
C LYS A 28 4.95 18.06 7.63
N PHE A 29 3.67 17.81 7.88
CA PHE A 29 3.13 16.60 8.47
C PHE A 29 2.37 15.80 7.41
N MET A 30 2.49 14.48 7.45
CA MET A 30 1.80 13.56 6.55
C MET A 30 1.20 12.43 7.37
N GLY A 31 -0.04 12.06 7.05
CA GLY A 31 -0.72 10.90 7.62
C GLY A 31 -1.31 10.07 6.49
N ASN A 32 -1.13 8.75 6.52
CA ASN A 32 -1.65 7.83 5.51
C ASN A 32 -2.36 6.66 6.17
N LEU A 33 -3.57 6.38 5.72
CA LEU A 33 -4.26 5.11 5.91
C LEU A 33 -4.08 4.28 4.64
N ILE A 34 -3.64 3.04 4.80
CA ILE A 34 -3.28 2.14 3.72
C ILE A 34 -4.10 0.88 3.90
N TYR A 35 -4.85 0.47 2.88
CA TYR A 35 -5.50 -0.83 2.81
C TYR A 35 -4.89 -1.60 1.64
N SER A 36 -4.46 -2.82 1.88
CA SER A 36 -3.87 -3.70 0.87
C SER A 36 -4.65 -5.00 0.82
N ASP A 37 -4.78 -5.54 -0.39
CA ASP A 37 -5.47 -6.80 -0.68
C ASP A 37 -4.61 -7.60 -1.68
N VAL A 38 -4.52 -8.91 -1.46
CA VAL A 38 -3.70 -9.83 -2.25
C VAL A 38 -4.57 -10.95 -2.76
N GLU A 39 -4.76 -11.01 -4.07
CA GLU A 39 -5.67 -11.98 -4.70
C GLU A 39 -4.93 -12.86 -5.72
N GLY A 40 -5.56 -13.98 -6.07
CA GLY A 40 -5.15 -14.82 -7.18
C GLY A 40 -4.29 -16.05 -6.81
N PRO A 41 -3.80 -16.76 -7.83
CA PRO A 41 -3.04 -17.99 -7.64
C PRO A 41 -1.72 -17.75 -6.89
N GLY A 42 -1.47 -18.53 -5.84
CA GLY A 42 -0.25 -18.44 -5.04
C GLY A 42 -0.34 -17.48 -3.84
N THR A 43 -1.45 -16.76 -3.64
CA THR A 43 -1.67 -15.87 -2.49
C THR A 43 -1.42 -16.57 -1.16
N ALA A 44 -1.99 -17.76 -0.96
CA ALA A 44 -1.81 -18.51 0.28
C ALA A 44 -0.34 -18.84 0.60
N ALA A 45 0.53 -18.99 -0.40
CA ALA A 45 1.96 -19.18 -0.19
C ALA A 45 2.71 -17.86 0.08
N LEU A 46 2.16 -16.73 -0.38
CA LEU A 46 2.77 -15.40 -0.26
C LEU A 46 2.43 -14.72 1.07
N VAL A 47 1.17 -14.78 1.48
CA VAL A 47 0.63 -14.05 2.65
C VAL A 47 -0.06 -14.95 3.68
N GLY A 48 -0.15 -16.26 3.41
CA GLY A 48 -0.86 -17.19 4.29
C GLY A 48 -2.37 -16.98 4.21
N ASP A 49 -3.03 -16.99 5.38
CA ASP A 49 -4.48 -16.83 5.48
C ASP A 49 -4.92 -15.35 5.56
N GLU A 50 -3.98 -14.42 5.75
CA GLU A 50 -4.26 -12.99 5.86
C GLU A 50 -3.98 -12.30 4.52
N ASP A 51 -4.98 -12.32 3.64
CA ASP A 51 -4.91 -11.76 2.28
C ASP A 51 -5.15 -10.26 2.22
N SER A 52 -5.61 -9.65 3.31
CA SER A 52 -5.86 -8.22 3.40
C SER A 52 -5.24 -7.61 4.67
N GLY A 53 -4.95 -6.32 4.61
CA GLY A 53 -4.29 -5.62 5.71
C GLY A 53 -4.55 -4.12 5.73
N MET A 54 -4.65 -3.57 6.93
CA MET A 54 -4.76 -2.12 7.16
C MET A 54 -3.54 -1.59 7.90
N GLY A 55 -2.92 -0.55 7.35
CA GLY A 55 -1.77 0.14 7.91
C GLY A 55 -2.05 1.62 8.13
N PHE A 56 -1.44 2.17 9.18
CA PHE A 56 -1.39 3.62 9.40
C PHE A 56 0.07 4.08 9.45
N SER A 57 0.36 5.19 8.77
CA SER A 57 1.68 5.82 8.76
C SER A 57 1.56 7.31 9.05
N ALA A 58 2.38 7.80 9.99
CA ALA A 58 2.53 9.21 10.26
C ALA A 58 3.99 9.63 10.03
N ARG A 59 4.20 10.79 9.41
CA ARG A 59 5.53 11.33 9.11
C ARG A 59 5.57 12.83 9.37
N MET A 60 6.65 13.28 10.02
CA MET A 60 7.06 14.68 10.09
C MET A 60 8.32 14.86 9.23
N GLN A 61 8.36 15.89 8.39
CA GLN A 61 9.51 16.20 7.55
C GLN A 61 9.94 17.66 7.77
N TYR A 62 11.25 17.85 7.90
CA TYR A 62 11.93 19.14 7.86
C TYR A 62 12.79 19.23 6.58
N LEU A 63 12.70 20.33 5.82
CA LEU A 63 13.48 20.61 4.62
C LEU A 63 14.51 21.71 4.95
N PHE A 64 15.78 21.44 4.64
CA PHE A 64 16.92 22.33 4.89
C PHE A 64 17.35 23.10 3.64
#